data_AF-A0A6J0WCJ9-F1
#
_entry.id   AF-A0A6J0WCJ9-F1
#
_cell.length_a   1.000
_cell.length_b   1.000
_cell.length_c   1.000
_cell.angle_alpha   90.00
_cell.angle_beta   90.00
_cell.angle_gamma   90.00
#
_symmetry.space_group_name_H-M   'P 1'
#
loop_
_entity.id
_entity.type
_entity.pdbx_description
1 polymer ?
#
loop_
_entity_poly.entity_id
_entity_poly.type
_entity_poly.pdbx_seq_one_letter_code
_entity_poly.pdbx_strand_id
1 'polypeptide(L)'
;MQEEGQPLKLPDTKRTLLFTFNVPGSGNTYPKDMEALLPLMNMVIYSIDKAKKFRLNREGKQKADKNRARVEENFLKLTHVQRQEAAQSRREEKKRAEKERIMNEEDPEKQRRLEVRQTFLIAGVKHL
;
A
#
# COMPACT_ATOMS: atom_id res chain seq x y z
N MET A 1 12.24 -4.31 -18.20
CA MET A 1 11.63 -4.73 -16.92
C MET A 1 10.75 -3.59 -16.48
N GLN A 2 9.45 -3.84 -16.37
CA GLN A 2 8.47 -2.84 -15.95
C GLN A 2 8.78 -2.47 -14.50
N GLU A 3 9.15 -1.22 -14.23
CA GLU A 3 9.27 -0.71 -12.86
C GLU A 3 7.89 -0.81 -12.23
N GLU A 4 7.65 -1.87 -11.46
CA GLU A 4 6.53 -1.92 -10.53
C GLU A 4 6.77 -0.81 -9.51
N GLY A 5 6.15 0.34 -9.76
CA GLY A 5 6.18 1.48 -8.87
C GLY A 5 5.89 1.01 -7.45
N GLN A 6 6.76 1.41 -6.51
CA GLN A 6 6.67 1.03 -5.11
C GLN A 6 5.21 1.15 -4.64
N PRO A 7 4.63 0.09 -4.04
CA PRO A 7 3.23 0.10 -3.67
C PRO A 7 2.97 1.30 -2.77
N LEU A 8 2.02 2.17 -3.18
CA LEU A 8 1.67 3.39 -2.43
C LEU A 8 0.81 3.10 -1.19
N LYS A 9 0.42 1.84 -1.01
CA LYS A 9 -0.37 1.32 0.10
C LYS A 9 0.47 0.32 0.89
N LEU A 10 0.36 0.39 2.21
CA LEU A 10 0.99 -0.58 3.09
C LEU A 10 0.47 -1.99 2.79
N PRO A 11 1.33 -3.02 2.88
CA PRO A 11 0.89 -4.41 2.78
C PRO A 11 -0.17 -4.72 3.83
N ASP A 12 -1.21 -5.44 3.41
CA ASP A 12 -2.29 -5.82 4.32
C ASP A 12 -1.80 -6.89 5.30
N THR A 13 -1.94 -6.63 6.60
CA THR A 13 -1.41 -7.55 7.62
C THR A 13 -2.47 -8.58 8.00
N LYS A 14 -2.17 -9.86 7.75
CA LYS A 14 -3.06 -10.97 8.14
C LYS A 14 -2.54 -11.65 9.40
N ARG A 15 -3.43 -11.83 10.38
CA ARG A 15 -3.15 -12.64 11.57
C ARG A 15 -3.04 -14.10 11.12
N THR A 16 -1.80 -14.59 11.03
CA THR A 16 -1.49 -15.95 10.59
C THR A 16 -0.54 -16.60 11.59
N LEU A 17 -0.71 -17.90 11.81
CA LEU A 17 0.27 -18.73 12.50
C LEU A 17 0.98 -19.54 11.43
N LEU A 18 2.30 -19.44 11.35
CA LEU A 18 3.11 -20.18 10.41
C LEU A 18 3.92 -21.22 11.18
N PHE A 19 3.79 -22.48 10.79
CA PHE A 19 4.57 -23.57 11.35
C PHE A 19 5.35 -24.23 10.20
N THR A 20 6.65 -24.41 10.40
CA THR A 20 7.52 -25.09 9.44
C THR A 20 8.10 -26.32 10.12
N PHE A 21 7.73 -27.50 9.64
CA PHE A 21 8.22 -28.77 10.15
C PHE A 21 9.12 -29.43 9.11
N ASN A 22 10.21 -30.05 9.56
CA ASN A 22 11.00 -30.91 8.70
C ASN A 22 10.34 -32.29 8.67
N VAL A 23 9.95 -32.74 7.47
CA VAL A 23 9.39 -34.07 7.30
C VAL A 23 10.54 -35.08 7.25
N PRO A 24 10.53 -36.12 8.10
CA PRO A 24 11.58 -37.13 8.11
C PRO A 24 11.67 -37.83 6.74
N GLY A 25 12.89 -38.17 6.33
CA GLY A 25 13.17 -38.85 5.06
C GLY A 25 13.40 -37.93 3.85
N SER A 26 13.36 -36.60 4.01
CA SER A 26 13.70 -35.62 2.96
C SER A 26 13.00 -35.89 1.60
N GLY A 27 11.75 -36.39 1.64
CA GLY A 27 10.97 -36.77 0.45
C GLY A 27 10.75 -38.27 0.28
N ASN A 28 11.56 -39.14 0.90
CA ASN A 28 11.37 -40.59 0.95
C ASN A 28 10.78 -41.03 2.30
N THR A 29 9.59 -40.54 2.62
CA THR A 29 8.95 -40.79 3.92
C THR A 29 8.09 -42.05 3.87
N TYR A 30 8.25 -42.93 4.86
CA TYR A 30 7.37 -44.09 5.05
C TYR A 30 6.27 -43.78 6.08
N PRO A 31 5.13 -44.49 6.08
CA PRO A 31 4.03 -44.23 7.03
C PRO A 31 4.46 -44.23 8.50
N LYS A 32 5.44 -45.08 8.86
CA LYS A 32 6.04 -45.15 10.21
C LYS A 32 6.73 -43.85 10.64
N ASP A 33 7.31 -43.11 9.70
CA ASP A 33 8.04 -41.87 9.98
C ASP A 33 7.07 -40.68 10.12
N MET A 34 5.85 -40.81 9.61
CA MET A 34 4.78 -39.82 9.78
C MET A 34 4.17 -39.84 11.19
N GLU A 35 4.26 -40.96 11.92
CA GLU A 35 3.79 -41.03 13.32
C GLU A 35 4.53 -40.04 14.22
N ALA A 36 5.80 -39.74 13.92
CA ALA A 36 6.59 -38.74 14.64
C ALA A 36 6.08 -37.30 14.46
N LEU A 37 5.28 -37.03 13.41
CA LEU A 37 4.66 -35.73 13.16
C LEU A 37 3.34 -35.56 13.91
N LEU A 38 2.73 -36.64 14.41
CA LEU A 38 1.43 -36.59 15.09
C LEU A 38 1.45 -35.68 16.35
N PRO A 39 2.49 -35.72 17.22
CA PRO A 39 2.61 -34.76 18.31
C PRO A 39 2.73 -33.30 17.86
N LEU A 40 3.29 -33.05 16.67
CA LEU A 40 3.40 -31.70 16.11
C LEU A 40 2.04 -31.16 15.70
N MET A 41 1.14 -32.01 15.19
CA MET A 41 -0.24 -31.61 14.92
C MET A 41 -1.00 -31.26 16.21
N ASN A 42 -0.79 -32.04 17.27
CA ASN A 42 -1.33 -31.71 18.59
C ASN A 42 -0.79 -30.37 19.12
N MET A 43 0.50 -30.08 18.88
CA MET A 43 1.09 -28.78 19.20
C MET A 43 0.41 -27.64 18.43
N VAL A 44 0.18 -27.79 17.12
CA VAL A 44 -0.51 -26.78 16.30
C VAL A 44 -1.90 -26.46 16.86
N ILE A 45 -2.69 -27.50 17.17
CA ILE A 45 -4.04 -27.33 17.75
C ILE A 45 -3.96 -26.59 19.10
N TYR A 46 -3.05 -27.01 19.97
CA TYR A 46 -2.84 -26.36 21.27
C TYR A 46 -2.41 -24.89 21.13
N SER A 47 -1.53 -24.58 20.18
CA SER A 47 -1.10 -23.21 19.88
C SER A 47 -2.26 -22.34 19.42
N ILE A 48 -3.19 -22.87 18.60
CA ILE A 48 -4.39 -22.14 18.17
C ILE A 48 -5.27 -21.81 19.39
N ASP A 49 -5.52 -22.79 20.26
CA ASP A 49 -6.35 -22.60 21.44
C ASP A 49 -5.76 -21.62 22.44
N LYS A 50 -4.43 -21.65 22.60
CA LYS A 50 -3.72 -20.67 23.44
C LYS A 50 -3.69 -19.29 22.81
N ALA A 51 -3.44 -19.17 21.51
CA ALA A 51 -3.43 -17.89 20.81
C ALA A 51 -4.77 -17.15 20.92
N LYS A 52 -5.91 -17.88 20.89
CA LYS A 52 -7.25 -17.30 21.10
C LYS A 52 -7.42 -16.68 22.49
N LYS A 53 -6.79 -17.25 23.51
CA LYS A 53 -6.88 -16.79 24.92
C LYS A 53 -5.82 -15.76 25.26
N PHE A 54 -4.75 -15.67 24.47
CA PHE A 54 -3.64 -14.77 24.73
C PHE A 54 -4.06 -13.33 24.50
N ARG A 55 -4.19 -12.57 25.59
CA ARG A 55 -4.40 -11.13 25.57
C ARG A 55 -3.13 -10.45 26.05
N LEU A 56 -2.63 -9.51 25.26
CA LEU A 56 -1.48 -8.70 25.65
C LEU A 56 -1.85 -7.89 26.90
N ASN A 57 -0.88 -7.74 27.79
CA ASN A 57 -0.98 -6.77 28.86
C ASN A 57 -0.99 -5.33 28.29
N ARG A 58 -1.34 -4.35 29.12
CA ARG A 58 -1.45 -2.95 28.70
C ARG A 58 -0.17 -2.42 28.06
N GLU A 59 0.98 -2.74 28.64
CA GLU A 59 2.29 -2.31 28.15
C GLU A 59 2.65 -2.95 26.80
N GLY A 60 2.43 -4.26 26.66
CA GLY A 60 2.65 -5.01 25.42
C GLY A 60 1.75 -4.51 24.30
N LYS A 61 0.49 -4.19 24.61
CA LYS A 61 -0.41 -3.54 23.66
C LYS A 61 0.15 -2.17 23.23
N GLN A 62 0.55 -1.32 24.17
CA GLN A 62 1.11 0.00 23.85
C GLN A 62 2.37 -0.10 22.99
N LYS A 63 3.26 -1.07 23.27
CA LYS A 63 4.47 -1.31 22.47
C LYS A 63 4.13 -1.77 21.06
N ALA A 64 3.17 -2.67 20.90
CA ALA A 64 2.70 -3.13 19.59
C ALA A 64 2.10 -1.99 18.77
N ASP A 65 1.26 -1.15 19.38
CA ASP A 65 0.63 -0.02 18.71
C ASP A 65 1.66 1.05 18.31
N LYS A 66 2.64 1.35 19.18
CA LYS A 66 3.78 2.23 18.83
C LYS A 66 4.60 1.69 17.66
N ASN A 67 4.83 0.38 17.61
CA ASN A 67 5.59 -0.23 16.53
C ASN A 67 4.84 -0.17 15.20
N ARG A 68 3.52 -0.47 15.21
CA ARG A 68 2.66 -0.30 14.03
C ARG A 68 2.69 1.14 13.51
N ALA A 69 2.47 2.11 14.38
CA ALA A 69 2.51 3.53 14.01
C ALA A 69 3.87 3.94 13.41
N ARG A 70 4.98 3.43 13.96
CA ARG A 70 6.33 3.70 13.44
C ARG A 70 6.53 3.13 12.03
N VAL A 71 6.06 1.91 11.77
CA VAL A 71 6.14 1.30 10.44
C VAL A 71 5.31 2.10 9.43
N GLU A 72 4.10 2.51 9.83
CA GLU A 72 3.22 3.36 9.01
C GLU A 72 3.88 4.71 8.68
N GLU A 73 4.46 5.38 9.68
CA GLU A 73 5.14 6.66 9.51
C GLU A 73 6.34 6.55 8.56
N ASN A 74 7.19 5.53 8.73
CA ASN A 74 8.35 5.29 7.88
C ASN A 74 7.92 5.06 6.42
N PHE A 75 6.84 4.32 6.21
CA PHE A 75 6.30 4.08 4.88
C PHE A 75 5.72 5.35 4.24
N LEU A 76 5.02 6.19 5.01
CA LEU A 76 4.52 7.47 4.53
C LEU A 76 5.65 8.41 4.12
N LYS A 77 6.75 8.44 4.89
CA LYS A 77 7.94 9.23 4.54
C LYS A 77 8.60 8.72 3.26
N LEU A 78 8.78 7.40 3.14
CA LEU A 78 9.37 6.79 1.95
C LEU A 78 8.55 7.08 0.69
N THR A 79 7.22 7.02 0.78
CA THR A 79 6.32 7.22 -0.37
C THR A 79 5.95 8.68 -0.61
N HIS A 80 6.42 9.63 0.20
CA HIS A 80 6.04 11.05 0.09
C HIS A 80 6.40 11.64 -1.28
N VAL A 81 7.64 11.43 -1.73
CA VAL A 81 8.15 11.96 -3.00
C VAL A 81 7.35 11.41 -4.17
N GLN A 82 7.14 10.09 -4.22
CA GLN A 82 6.34 9.44 -5.26
C GLN A 82 4.89 9.94 -5.30
N ARG A 83 4.28 10.19 -4.13
CA ARG A 83 2.93 10.78 -4.07
C ARG A 83 2.92 12.22 -4.58
N GLN A 84 3.94 13.01 -4.25
CA GLN A 84 4.09 14.38 -4.72
C GLN A 84 4.28 14.43 -6.24
N GLU A 85 5.15 13.57 -6.78
CA GLU A 85 5.40 13.42 -8.22
C GLU A 85 4.14 12.97 -8.95
N ALA A 86 3.43 11.95 -8.45
CA ALA A 86 2.18 11.49 -9.04
C ALA A 86 1.09 12.59 -9.01
N ALA A 87 1.03 13.39 -7.94
CA ALA A 87 0.11 14.52 -7.86
C ALA A 87 0.48 15.66 -8.83
N GLN A 88 1.78 15.93 -9.00
CA GLN A 88 2.28 16.92 -9.96
C GLN A 88 2.02 16.48 -11.40
N SER A 89 2.38 15.25 -11.76
CA SER A 89 2.13 14.67 -13.09
C SER A 89 0.65 14.74 -13.46
N ARG A 90 -0.26 14.37 -12.55
CA ARG A 90 -1.72 14.51 -12.77
C ARG A 90 -2.19 15.95 -12.96
N ARG A 91 -1.55 16.92 -12.30
CA ARG A 91 -1.87 18.35 -12.47
C ARG A 91 -1.38 18.87 -13.82
N GLU A 92 -0.17 18.49 -14.21
CA GLU A 92 0.44 18.89 -15.48
C GLU A 92 -0.31 18.29 -16.67
N GLU A 93 -0.69 17.01 -16.60
CA GLU A 93 -1.47 16.34 -17.63
C GLU A 93 -2.83 17.01 -17.83
N LYS A 94 -3.54 17.36 -16.76
CA LYS A 94 -4.78 18.14 -16.84
C LYS A 94 -4.58 19.50 -17.48
N LYS A 95 -3.49 20.21 -17.13
CA LYS A 95 -3.17 21.51 -17.71
C LYS A 95 -2.85 21.40 -19.20
N ARG A 96 -2.14 20.34 -19.61
CA ARG A 96 -1.83 20.06 -21.01
C ARG A 96 -3.08 19.71 -21.81
N ALA A 97 -3.92 18.82 -21.30
CA ALA A 97 -5.18 18.45 -21.94
C ALA A 97 -6.15 19.65 -22.10
N GLU A 98 -6.25 20.50 -21.08
CA GLU A 98 -7.04 21.74 -21.16
C GLU A 98 -6.48 22.69 -22.24
N LYS A 99 -5.15 22.86 -22.30
CA LYS A 99 -4.49 23.69 -23.31
C LYS A 99 -4.70 23.16 -24.72
N GLU A 100 -4.58 21.85 -24.92
CA GLU A 100 -4.81 21.20 -26.21
C GLU A 100 -6.28 21.32 -26.66
N ARG A 101 -7.22 21.20 -25.72
CA ARG A 101 -8.65 21.43 -26.00
C ARG A 101 -8.95 22.87 -26.44
N ILE A 102 -8.29 23.86 -25.83
CA ILE A 102 -8.47 25.27 -26.20
C ILE A 102 -7.84 25.56 -27.57
N MET A 103 -6.67 24.98 -27.86
CA MET A 103 -5.98 25.15 -29.15
C MET A 103 -6.75 24.55 -30.34
N ASN A 104 -7.55 23.51 -30.10
CA ASN A 104 -8.37 22.84 -31.10
C ASN A 104 -9.81 23.40 -31.19
N GLU A 105 -10.11 24.54 -30.56
CA GLU A 105 -11.44 25.16 -30.66
C GLU A 105 -11.62 25.85 -32.03
N GLU A 106 -12.70 25.53 -32.74
CA GLU A 106 -12.93 26.01 -34.11
C GLU A 106 -13.39 27.48 -34.18
N ASP A 107 -13.98 28.00 -33.11
CA ASP A 107 -14.46 29.39 -33.02
C ASP A 107 -13.36 30.33 -32.45
N PRO A 108 -12.85 31.29 -33.25
CA PRO A 108 -11.75 32.17 -32.85
C PRO A 108 -12.13 33.16 -31.73
N GLU A 109 -13.41 33.45 -31.53
CA GLU A 109 -13.87 34.31 -30.44
C GLU A 109 -13.97 33.54 -29.13
N LYS A 110 -14.44 32.29 -29.21
CA LYS A 110 -14.49 31.36 -28.09
C LYS A 110 -13.10 30.93 -27.63
N GLN A 111 -12.17 30.68 -28.56
CA GLN A 111 -10.77 30.38 -28.25
C GLN A 111 -10.12 31.50 -27.41
N ARG A 112 -10.23 32.76 -27.84
CA ARG A 112 -9.70 33.92 -27.09
C ARG A 112 -10.26 34.02 -25.68
N ARG A 113 -11.57 33.82 -25.49
CA ARG A 113 -12.20 33.85 -24.16
C ARG A 113 -11.65 32.73 -23.26
N LEU A 114 -11.41 31.55 -23.81
CA LEU A 114 -10.87 30.41 -23.08
C LEU A 114 -9.39 30.58 -22.71
N GLU A 115 -8.56 31.11 -23.61
CA GLU A 115 -7.15 31.41 -23.34
C GLU A 115 -6.98 32.47 -22.25
N VAL A 116 -7.76 33.54 -22.32
CA VAL A 116 -7.79 34.60 -21.31
C VAL A 116 -8.23 34.02 -19.96
N ARG A 117 -9.30 33.23 -19.92
CA ARG A 117 -9.75 32.57 -18.69
C ARG A 117 -8.70 31.61 -18.12
N GLN A 118 -8.01 30.85 -18.96
CA GLN A 118 -6.94 29.94 -18.55
C GLN A 118 -5.74 30.70 -17.98
N THR A 119 -5.33 31.81 -18.59
CA THR A 119 -4.25 32.67 -18.08
C THR A 119 -4.59 33.31 -16.75
N PHE A 120 -5.82 33.82 -16.56
CA PHE A 120 -6.30 34.32 -15.26
C PHE A 120 -6.29 33.23 -14.17
N LEU A 121 -6.73 32.00 -14.51
CA LEU A 121 -6.69 30.85 -13.61
C LEU A 121 -5.26 30.47 -13.19
N ILE A 122 -4.31 30.50 -14.13
CA ILE A 122 -2.89 30.20 -13.85
C ILE A 122 -2.23 31.31 -13.02
N ALA A 123 -2.57 32.57 -13.29
CA ALA A 123 -2.04 33.72 -12.58
C ALA A 123 -2.63 33.87 -11.16
N GLY A 124 -3.62 33.06 -10.78
CA GLY A 124 -4.27 33.13 -9.47
C GLY A 124 -5.08 34.40 -9.27
N VAL A 125 -5.34 35.14 -10.34
CA VAL A 125 -6.10 36.40 -10.31
C VAL A 125 -7.58 36.03 -10.30
N LYS A 126 -8.13 35.81 -9.10
CA LYS A 126 -9.57 35.76 -8.90
C LYS A 126 -10.13 37.14 -9.27
N HIS A 127 -11.08 37.18 -10.20
CA HIS A 127 -11.86 38.39 -10.45
C HIS A 127 -12.50 38.86 -9.13
N LEU A 128 -12.24 40.13 -8.79
CA LEU A 128 -13.10 40.94 -7.94
C LEU A 128 -14.44 41.16 -8.65
#